data_AF-A0ABC8SJ50-F1
#
_entry.id   AF-A0ABC8SJ50-F1
#
_cell.length_a   1.000
_cell.length_b   1.000
_cell.length_c   1.000
_cell.angle_alpha   90.00
_cell.angle_beta   90.00
_cell.angle_gamma   90.00
#
_symmetry.space_group_name_H-M   'P 1'
#
loop_
_entity.id
_entity.type
_entity.pdbx_description
1 polymer ?
#
loop_
_entity_poly.entity_id
_entity_poly.type
_entity_poly.pdbx_seq_one_letter_code
_entity_poly.pdbx_strand_id
1 'polypeptide(L)'
;MTNYNYGPAGKAIGTNLLNSPETVANDPVVSFKTAFWFWMTPQSPKPSCHDVITGTWRPSAADTAAGRVPGYGVITNIINGGIECGKGSNPQVEDRIGFYKRYCDILGVVGFPSFVGLINLLIFWWLTRV
;
A
#
# COMPACT_ATOMS: atom_id res chain seq x y z
N MET A 1 -3.03 3.48 14.50
CA MET A 1 -4.07 3.27 13.48
C MET A 1 -5.35 3.93 13.97
N THR A 2 -5.98 4.76 13.14
CA THR A 2 -7.22 5.47 13.48
C THR A 2 -8.41 4.50 13.45
N ASN A 3 -9.47 4.82 14.21
CA ASN A 3 -10.74 4.07 14.29
C ASN A 3 -11.28 3.66 12.89
N TYR A 4 -11.07 4.53 11.88
CA TYR A 4 -11.44 4.31 10.49
C TYR A 4 -11.00 2.96 9.88
N ASN A 5 -9.86 2.39 10.32
CA ASN A 5 -9.38 1.10 9.80
C ASN A 5 -9.88 -0.08 10.63
N TYR A 6 -9.93 0.04 11.96
CA TYR A 6 -10.27 -1.07 12.84
C TYR A 6 -11.71 -1.55 12.62
N GLY A 7 -12.67 -0.64 12.38
CA GLY A 7 -14.05 -1.01 12.10
C GLY A 7 -14.22 -1.87 10.84
N PRO A 8 -13.84 -1.36 9.65
CA PRO A 8 -13.91 -2.12 8.40
C PRO A 8 -13.08 -3.42 8.43
N ALA A 9 -11.86 -3.38 8.97
CA ALA A 9 -11.02 -4.57 9.11
C ALA A 9 -11.69 -5.62 10.00
N GLY A 10 -12.15 -5.19 11.18
CA GLY A 10 -12.83 -6.06 12.15
C GLY A 10 -14.07 -6.71 11.58
N LYS A 11 -14.90 -5.93 10.87
CA LYS A 11 -16.07 -6.45 10.17
C LYS A 11 -15.69 -7.49 9.11
N ALA A 12 -14.64 -7.25 8.33
CA ALA A 12 -14.20 -8.16 7.27
C ALA A 12 -13.63 -9.49 7.81
N ILE A 13 -12.97 -9.46 8.97
CA ILE A 13 -12.31 -10.65 9.55
C ILE A 13 -13.14 -11.33 10.66
N GLY A 14 -14.30 -10.78 11.00
CA GLY A 14 -15.19 -11.30 12.05
C GLY A 14 -14.69 -11.05 13.47
N THR A 15 -14.02 -9.92 13.74
CA THR A 15 -13.44 -9.59 15.05
C THR A 15 -13.82 -8.17 15.46
N ASN A 16 -14.21 -7.94 16.72
CA ASN A 16 -14.60 -6.61 17.19
C ASN A 16 -13.38 -5.71 17.51
N LEU A 17 -12.70 -5.29 16.47
CA LEU A 17 -11.49 -4.49 16.56
C LEU A 17 -11.71 -3.04 17.01
N LEU A 18 -12.95 -2.52 16.98
CA LEU A 18 -13.26 -1.17 17.48
C LEU A 18 -13.19 -1.09 19.00
N ASN A 19 -13.65 -2.15 19.67
CA ASN A 19 -13.68 -2.20 21.13
C ASN A 19 -12.49 -2.96 21.71
N SER A 20 -11.78 -3.76 20.90
CA SER A 20 -10.59 -4.53 21.29
C SER A 20 -9.46 -4.39 20.27
N PRO A 21 -8.92 -3.18 20.03
CA PRO A 21 -7.86 -2.96 19.06
C PRO A 21 -6.55 -3.67 19.40
N GLU A 22 -6.27 -3.89 20.70
CA GLU A 22 -5.10 -4.59 21.20
C GLU A 22 -5.02 -6.05 20.73
N THR A 23 -6.13 -6.64 20.31
CA THR A 23 -6.15 -7.99 19.72
C THR A 23 -5.26 -8.07 18.48
N VAL A 24 -5.09 -6.98 17.72
CA VAL A 24 -4.16 -6.94 16.57
C VAL A 24 -2.69 -7.14 16.99
N ALA A 25 -2.33 -6.70 18.20
CA ALA A 25 -0.97 -6.85 18.73
C ALA A 25 -0.77 -8.18 19.49
N ASN A 26 -1.85 -8.73 20.07
CA ASN A 26 -1.75 -9.88 20.98
C ASN A 26 -2.13 -11.23 20.33
N ASP A 27 -2.88 -11.22 19.23
CA ASP A 27 -3.24 -12.43 18.49
C ASP A 27 -2.55 -12.42 17.10
N PRO A 28 -1.62 -13.36 16.84
CA PRO A 28 -0.88 -13.38 15.59
C PRO A 28 -1.77 -13.66 14.37
N VAL A 29 -2.82 -14.46 14.51
CA VAL A 29 -3.76 -14.77 13.41
C VAL A 29 -4.55 -13.52 13.06
N VAL A 30 -5.06 -12.79 14.07
CA VAL A 30 -5.74 -11.51 13.85
C VAL A 30 -4.78 -10.49 13.24
N SER A 31 -3.54 -10.42 13.72
CA SER A 31 -2.51 -9.52 13.18
C SER A 31 -2.31 -9.73 11.67
N PHE A 32 -2.04 -10.95 11.23
CA PHE A 32 -1.90 -11.27 9.81
C PHE A 32 -3.19 -11.05 9.02
N LYS A 33 -4.36 -11.41 9.57
CA LYS A 33 -5.65 -11.16 8.90
C LYS A 33 -5.86 -9.67 8.62
N THR A 34 -5.51 -8.77 9.55
CA THR A 34 -5.63 -7.32 9.32
C THR A 34 -4.64 -6.81 8.27
N ALA A 35 -3.41 -7.34 8.25
CA ALA A 35 -2.43 -7.00 7.21
C ALA A 35 -2.90 -7.44 5.82
N PHE A 36 -3.42 -8.68 5.69
CA PHE A 36 -3.99 -9.17 4.45
C PHE A 36 -5.25 -8.40 4.05
N TRP A 37 -6.14 -8.09 5.00
CA TRP A 37 -7.30 -7.26 4.71
C TRP A 37 -6.89 -5.93 4.09
N PHE A 38 -5.90 -5.23 4.66
CA PHE A 38 -5.39 -3.99 4.09
C PHE A 38 -4.82 -4.20 2.68
N TRP A 39 -4.04 -5.28 2.48
CA TRP A 39 -3.40 -5.59 1.19
C TRP A 39 -4.41 -5.89 0.07
N MET A 40 -5.53 -6.53 0.42
CA MET A 40 -6.54 -7.01 -0.53
C MET A 40 -7.69 -6.02 -0.75
N THR A 41 -7.89 -5.03 0.13
CA THR A 41 -9.07 -4.17 0.10
C THR A 41 -8.78 -2.86 -0.62
N PRO A 42 -9.39 -2.58 -1.79
CA PRO A 42 -9.28 -1.27 -2.41
C PRO A 42 -9.99 -0.21 -1.57
N GLN A 43 -9.42 0.99 -1.51
CA GLN A 43 -9.98 2.14 -0.80
C GLN A 43 -9.94 3.35 -1.72
N SER A 44 -11.02 3.58 -2.45
CA SER A 44 -11.11 4.63 -3.48
C SER A 44 -10.56 5.97 -2.96
N PRO A 45 -9.69 6.65 -3.73
CA PRO A 45 -9.30 6.37 -5.12
C PRO A 45 -8.19 5.31 -5.29
N LYS A 46 -7.71 4.69 -4.21
CA LYS A 46 -6.61 3.72 -4.24
C LYS A 46 -7.10 2.34 -4.68
N PRO A 47 -6.41 1.66 -5.63
CA PRO A 47 -6.62 0.24 -5.85
C PRO A 47 -6.09 -0.58 -4.66
N SER A 48 -6.35 -1.89 -4.66
CA SER A 48 -5.70 -2.77 -3.69
C SER A 48 -4.22 -2.96 -4.05
N CYS A 49 -3.36 -3.19 -3.06
CA CYS A 49 -1.96 -3.55 -3.32
C CYS A 49 -1.87 -4.87 -4.11
N HIS A 50 -2.81 -5.78 -3.85
CA HIS A 50 -2.94 -7.05 -4.56
C HIS A 50 -3.16 -6.87 -6.06
N ASP A 51 -4.10 -6.02 -6.47
CA ASP A 51 -4.37 -5.79 -7.90
C ASP A 51 -3.17 -5.16 -8.60
N VAL A 52 -2.42 -4.30 -7.91
CA VAL A 52 -1.20 -3.68 -8.45
C VAL A 52 -0.12 -4.74 -8.68
N ILE A 53 0.18 -5.58 -7.68
CA ILE A 53 1.30 -6.54 -7.79
C ILE A 53 0.99 -7.72 -8.73
N THR A 54 -0.29 -8.07 -8.89
CA THR A 54 -0.73 -9.13 -9.82
C THR A 54 -0.90 -8.65 -11.25
N GLY A 55 -0.74 -7.34 -11.51
CA GLY A 55 -0.93 -6.75 -12.84
C GLY A 55 -2.40 -6.60 -13.26
N THR A 56 -3.33 -6.76 -12.32
CA THR A 56 -4.77 -6.61 -12.57
C THR A 56 -5.20 -5.14 -12.62
N TRP A 57 -4.57 -4.29 -11.81
CA TRP A 57 -4.86 -2.85 -11.82
C TRP A 57 -4.37 -2.18 -13.10
N ARG A 58 -5.28 -1.49 -13.78
CA ARG A 58 -4.99 -0.65 -14.95
C ARG A 58 -5.04 0.83 -14.53
N PRO A 59 -3.94 1.58 -14.63
CA PRO A 59 -3.94 3.00 -14.32
C PRO A 59 -4.96 3.76 -15.17
N SER A 60 -5.67 4.69 -14.56
CA SER A 60 -6.47 5.67 -15.30
C SER A 60 -5.57 6.68 -16.02
N ALA A 61 -6.18 7.52 -16.87
CA ALA A 61 -5.47 8.66 -17.44
C ALA A 61 -4.91 9.60 -16.36
N ALA A 62 -5.66 9.82 -15.27
CA ALA A 62 -5.23 10.64 -14.13
C ALA A 62 -4.08 9.99 -13.36
N ASP A 63 -4.06 8.66 -13.23
CA ASP A 63 -2.95 7.93 -12.61
C ASP A 63 -1.68 8.04 -13.45
N THR A 64 -1.79 7.82 -14.76
CA THR A 64 -0.67 7.93 -15.69
C THR A 64 -0.09 9.35 -15.70
N ALA A 65 -0.94 10.37 -15.76
CA ALA A 65 -0.52 11.78 -15.70
C ALA A 65 0.16 12.13 -14.36
N ALA A 66 -0.19 11.43 -13.28
CA ALA A 66 0.39 11.56 -11.96
C ALA A 66 1.65 10.70 -11.73
N GLY A 67 2.15 10.00 -12.76
CA GLY A 67 3.28 9.08 -12.67
C GLY A 67 2.98 7.77 -11.92
N ARG A 68 1.71 7.48 -11.63
CA ARG A 68 1.27 6.24 -10.98
C ARG A 68 1.15 5.11 -12.01
N VAL A 69 2.21 4.33 -12.15
CA VAL A 69 2.30 3.16 -13.04
C VAL A 69 2.44 1.86 -12.25
N PRO A 70 2.04 0.69 -12.80
CA PRO A 70 2.07 -0.57 -12.06
C PRO A 70 3.47 -0.90 -11.54
N GLY A 71 3.55 -1.29 -10.27
CA GLY A 71 4.80 -1.69 -9.61
C GLY A 71 4.83 -1.33 -8.13
N TYR A 72 5.95 -1.68 -7.48
CA TYR A 72 6.12 -1.52 -6.04
C TYR A 72 6.02 -0.07 -5.57
N GLY A 73 6.34 0.89 -6.45
CA GLY A 73 6.20 2.31 -6.12
C GLY A 73 4.77 2.78 -5.84
N VAL A 74 3.79 2.28 -6.59
CA VAL A 74 2.36 2.58 -6.33
C VAL A 74 1.89 1.91 -5.04
N ILE A 75 2.42 0.73 -4.70
CA ILE A 75 2.12 0.04 -3.44
C ILE A 75 2.58 0.89 -2.24
N THR A 76 3.79 1.47 -2.30
CA THR A 76 4.27 2.43 -1.29
C THR A 76 3.35 3.64 -1.20
N ASN A 77 2.86 4.17 -2.33
CA ASN A 77 1.92 5.30 -2.34
C ASN A 77 0.55 4.94 -1.71
N ILE A 78 0.05 3.71 -1.95
CA ILE A 78 -1.18 3.20 -1.31
C ILE A 78 -1.02 3.19 0.21
N ILE A 79 0.09 2.63 0.70
CA ILE A 79 0.38 2.46 2.13
C ILE A 79 0.56 3.82 2.83
N ASN A 80 1.44 4.69 2.33
CA ASN A 80 1.79 5.92 3.04
C ASN A 80 2.24 7.08 2.13
N GLY A 81 1.70 7.17 0.91
CA GLY A 81 2.16 8.13 -0.09
C GLY A 81 2.10 9.60 0.37
N GLY A 82 1.13 9.98 1.20
CA GLY A 82 1.02 11.35 1.73
C GLY A 82 2.26 11.82 2.51
N ILE A 83 3.00 10.89 3.09
CA ILE A 83 4.26 11.16 3.81
C ILE A 83 5.45 10.89 2.89
N GLU A 84 5.42 9.77 2.17
CA GLU A 84 6.60 9.14 1.58
C GLU A 84 6.83 9.45 0.08
N CYS A 85 5.81 9.85 -0.68
CA CYS A 85 5.91 10.02 -2.14
C CYS A 85 5.83 11.48 -2.60
N GLY A 86 6.41 11.78 -3.77
CA GLY A 86 6.29 13.08 -4.45
C GLY A 86 7.07 14.22 -3.81
N LYS A 87 8.11 13.92 -3.00
CA LYS A 87 8.89 14.90 -2.23
C LYS A 87 10.40 14.74 -2.41
N GLY A 88 10.86 14.03 -3.44
CA GLY A 88 12.28 13.71 -3.59
C GLY A 88 12.68 12.37 -2.97
N SER A 89 13.97 12.20 -2.72
CA SER A 89 14.51 11.03 -2.01
C SER A 89 13.95 10.95 -0.59
N ASN A 90 13.58 9.73 -0.17
CA ASN A 90 12.95 9.47 1.11
C ASN A 90 13.53 8.18 1.72
N PRO A 91 14.21 8.24 2.89
CA PRO A 91 14.83 7.06 3.49
C PRO A 91 13.85 5.92 3.81
N GLN A 92 12.60 6.24 4.18
CA GLN A 92 11.59 5.22 4.44
C GLN A 92 11.19 4.47 3.16
N VAL A 93 11.16 5.17 2.02
CA VAL A 93 10.93 4.53 0.71
C VAL A 93 12.10 3.62 0.34
N GLU A 94 13.33 4.09 0.52
CA GLU A 94 14.53 3.29 0.23
C GLU A 94 14.59 2.02 1.10
N ASP A 95 14.21 2.10 2.37
CA ASP A 95 14.13 0.93 3.26
C ASP A 95 13.11 -0.11 2.76
N ARG A 96 11.91 0.33 2.34
CA ARG A 96 10.91 -0.56 1.73
C ARG A 96 11.44 -1.25 0.48
N ILE A 97 12.13 -0.51 -0.39
CA ILE A 97 12.77 -1.06 -1.60
C ILE A 97 13.83 -2.09 -1.22
N GLY A 98 14.63 -1.81 -0.18
CA GLY A 98 15.66 -2.72 0.34
C GLY A 98 15.08 -4.07 0.75
N PHE A 99 14.01 -4.09 1.55
CA PHE A 99 13.33 -5.33 1.93
C PHE A 99 12.74 -6.06 0.72
N TYR A 100 12.10 -5.34 -0.20
CA TYR A 100 11.52 -5.94 -1.39
C TYR A 100 12.57 -6.62 -2.27
N LYS A 101 13.68 -5.93 -2.56
CA LYS A 101 14.81 -6.51 -3.33
C LYS A 101 15.38 -7.75 -2.65
N ARG A 102 15.66 -7.67 -1.34
CA ARG A 102 16.16 -8.80 -0.57
C ARG A 102 15.24 -10.03 -0.66
N TYR A 103 13.92 -9.84 -0.56
CA TYR A 103 12.98 -10.96 -0.68
C TYR A 103 12.86 -11.48 -2.11
N CYS A 104 12.93 -10.62 -3.12
CA CYS A 104 13.03 -11.04 -4.51
C CYS A 104 14.27 -11.93 -4.76
N ASP A 105 15.43 -11.52 -4.23
CA ASP A 105 16.69 -12.26 -4.35
C ASP A 105 16.60 -13.63 -3.68
N ILE A 106 16.07 -13.69 -2.46
CA ILE A 106 15.86 -14.96 -1.73
C ILE A 106 14.93 -15.90 -2.49
N LEU A 107 13.88 -15.37 -3.12
CA LEU A 107 12.89 -16.14 -3.87
C LEU A 107 13.31 -16.45 -5.32
N GLY A 108 14.44 -15.90 -5.78
CA GLY A 108 14.93 -16.10 -7.16
C GLY A 108 14.04 -15.47 -8.23
N VAL A 109 13.29 -14.41 -7.89
CA VAL A 109 12.39 -13.72 -8.83
C VAL A 109 12.94 -12.35 -9.21
N VAL A 110 12.76 -11.96 -10.47
CA VAL A 110 13.08 -10.61 -10.91
C VAL A 110 12.04 -9.66 -10.32
N GLY A 111 12.49 -8.73 -9.46
CA GLY A 111 11.62 -7.68 -8.92
C GLY A 111 11.10 -6.74 -10.03
N PHE A 112 10.05 -5.96 -9.74
CA PHE A 112 9.50 -5.03 -10.73
C PHE A 112 10.60 -4.08 -11.28
N PRO A 113 10.71 -3.90 -12.60
CA PRO A 113 11.83 -3.19 -13.24
C PRO A 113 11.84 -1.67 -13.01
N SER A 114 10.86 -1.12 -12.28
CA SER A 114 10.66 0.31 -12.10
C SER A 114 10.49 0.67 -10.62
N PHE A 115 11.58 1.15 -10.01
CA PHE A 115 11.54 1.98 -8.79
C PHE A 115 11.70 3.47 -9.12
N VAL A 116 11.99 3.78 -10.38
CA VAL A 116 12.35 5.11 -10.90
C VAL A 116 11.21 6.13 -10.75
N GLY A 117 9.96 5.69 -10.59
CA GLY A 117 8.80 6.57 -10.45
C GLY A 117 8.56 7.17 -9.05
N LEU A 118 9.19 6.64 -8.00
CA LEU A 118 8.82 6.99 -6.60
C LEU A 118 9.03 8.47 -6.23
N ILE A 119 10.04 9.10 -6.85
CA ILE A 119 10.45 10.48 -6.58
C ILE A 119 9.39 11.49 -7.06
N ASN A 120 8.68 11.18 -8.15
CA ASN A 120 7.74 12.09 -8.82
C ASN A 120 6.27 11.62 -8.76
N LEU A 121 5.98 10.51 -8.07
CA LEU A 121 4.63 9.95 -7.98
C LEU A 121 3.72 10.89 -7.17
N LEU A 122 2.68 11.46 -7.80
CA LEU A 122 1.71 12.27 -7.05
C LEU A 122 0.88 11.38 -6.14
N ILE A 123 0.68 11.85 -4.90
CA ILE A 123 -0.10 11.17 -3.86
C ILE A 123 -1.56 11.02 -4.29
N PHE A 124 -2.21 9.94 -3.88
CA PHE A 124 -3.63 9.71 -4.18
C PHE A 124 -4.59 10.79 -3.63
N TRP A 125 -4.13 11.69 -2.75
CA TRP A 125 -4.95 12.75 -2.13
C TRP A 125 -5.17 14.00 -3.00
N TRP A 126 -4.58 14.10 -4.19
CA TRP A 126 -4.55 15.35 -4.98
C TRP A 126 -5.67 15.50 -6.03
N LEU A 127 -6.87 14.95 -5.78
CA LEU A 127 -8.04 15.14 -6.68
C LEU A 127 -9.32 15.66 -5.99
N THR A 128 -9.25 16.25 -4.80
CA THR A 128 -10.41 16.93 -4.18
C THR A 128 -10.09 18.29 -3.56
N ARG A 129 -9.28 19.12 -4.24
CA ARG A 129 -9.31 20.58 -4.03
C ARG A 129 -9.87 21.29 -5.26
N VAL A 130 -11.18 21.11 -5.44
CA VAL A 130 -12.12 22.18 -5.81
C VAL A 130 -13.10 22.29 -4.66
#